data_AF-A0A7C6KWC3-F1
#
_entry.id   AF-A0A7C6KWC3-F1
#
_cell.length_a   1.000
_cell.length_b   1.000
_cell.length_c   1.000
_cell.angle_alpha   90.00
_cell.angle_beta   90.00
_cell.angle_gamma   90.00
#
_symmetry.space_group_name_H-M   'P 1'
#
loop_
_entity.id
_entity.type
_entity.pdbx_description
1 polymer ?
#
loop_
_entity_poly.entity_id
_entity_poly.type
_entity_poly.pdbx_seq_one_letter_code
_entity_poly.pdbx_strand_id
1 'polypeptide(L)'
;MSAPLAGADAWAKTDSFDLNSLLLLVNNKCFLPKSYVPDDFVKVKIVAGDNFQLAKGTTFNQTALKELKNMFIRGRERRSYRLYFRQRLQNYQNQKTVFARKLRSMKGRHGREEAFSKASEVVAYLGSSEHQTDLAVEVSTVKFNFLSDFLIEEFVQTR
;
A
#
# COMPACT_ATOMS: atom_id res chain seq x y z
N MET A 1 -17.15 -30.74 -2.97
CA MET A 1 -15.74 -30.69 -2.52
C MET A 1 -15.01 -29.68 -3.39
N SER A 2 -14.58 -28.55 -2.83
CA SER A 2 -13.94 -27.47 -3.59
C SER A 2 -12.46 -27.78 -3.81
N ALA A 3 -12.02 -27.78 -5.07
CA ALA A 3 -10.61 -27.85 -5.42
C ALA A 3 -9.82 -26.72 -4.71
N PRO A 4 -8.61 -26.99 -4.19
CA PRO A 4 -7.72 -25.92 -3.77
C PRO A 4 -7.37 -25.09 -5.00
N LEU A 5 -7.41 -23.76 -4.87
CA LEU A 5 -6.83 -22.87 -5.88
C LEU A 5 -5.34 -23.18 -5.97
N ALA A 6 -4.95 -23.96 -6.98
CA ALA A 6 -3.62 -24.51 -7.22
C ALA A 6 -2.53 -23.46 -7.56
N GLY A 7 -2.71 -22.21 -7.13
CA GLY A 7 -1.78 -21.10 -7.36
C GLY A 7 -1.11 -20.56 -6.11
N ALA A 8 -1.53 -20.95 -4.90
CA ALA A 8 -0.89 -20.45 -3.67
C ALA A 8 0.40 -21.22 -3.33
N ASP A 9 0.50 -22.49 -3.72
CA ASP A 9 1.57 -23.38 -3.27
C ASP A 9 2.70 -23.53 -4.33
N ALA A 10 2.49 -23.07 -5.57
CA ALA A 10 3.44 -23.24 -6.68
C ALA A 10 4.59 -22.21 -6.68
N TRP A 11 4.53 -21.15 -5.87
CA TRP A 11 5.60 -20.15 -5.74
C TRP A 11 6.43 -20.27 -4.45
N ALA A 12 6.27 -21.36 -3.70
CA ALA A 12 7.15 -21.72 -2.58
C ALA A 12 8.57 -22.14 -3.03
N LYS A 13 9.06 -21.66 -4.19
CA LYS A 13 10.43 -21.85 -4.70
C LYS A 13 11.14 -20.51 -4.84
N THR A 14 11.23 -19.77 -3.75
CA THR A 14 12.21 -18.68 -3.62
C THR A 14 12.90 -18.84 -2.28
N ASP A 15 13.67 -19.92 -2.16
CA ASP A 15 14.70 -20.02 -1.13
C ASP A 15 15.68 -18.87 -1.37
N SER A 16 15.75 -17.92 -0.43
CA SER A 16 16.68 -16.78 -0.32
C SER A 16 16.35 -15.42 -0.96
N PHE A 17 15.09 -14.99 -0.99
CA PHE A 17 14.88 -13.53 -1.03
C PHE A 17 15.23 -12.91 0.32
N ASP A 18 16.12 -11.93 0.32
CA ASP A 18 16.35 -11.07 1.47
C ASP A 18 15.10 -10.21 1.70
N LEU A 19 14.27 -10.66 2.64
CA LEU A 19 13.03 -10.00 3.04
C LEU A 19 13.28 -8.64 3.74
N ASN A 20 14.53 -8.32 4.05
CA ASN A 20 14.92 -7.03 4.62
C ASN A 20 15.54 -6.08 3.58
N SER A 21 15.64 -6.49 2.33
CA SER A 21 16.15 -5.65 1.25
C SER A 21 15.23 -4.46 0.96
N LEU A 22 15.82 -3.26 0.82
CA LEU A 22 15.11 -2.08 0.31
C LEU A 22 14.64 -2.25 -1.15
N LEU A 23 15.14 -3.27 -1.85
CA LEU A 23 14.78 -3.62 -3.23
C LEU A 23 13.88 -4.87 -3.29
N LEU A 24 13.24 -5.24 -2.18
CA LEU A 24 12.33 -6.38 -2.12
C LEU A 24 11.18 -6.22 -3.13
N LEU A 25 11.05 -7.17 -4.05
CA LEU A 25 9.98 -7.18 -5.05
C LEU A 25 8.72 -7.85 -4.49
N VAL A 26 7.64 -7.09 -4.39
CA VAL A 26 6.32 -7.58 -3.96
C VAL A 26 5.28 -7.20 -5.01
N ASN A 27 4.65 -8.21 -5.64
CA ASN A 27 3.63 -7.99 -6.66
C ASN A 27 2.74 -9.23 -6.83
N ASN A 28 1.88 -9.26 -7.85
CA ASN A 28 0.96 -10.38 -8.11
C ASN A 28 1.62 -11.72 -8.49
N LYS A 29 2.96 -11.76 -8.60
CA LYS A 29 3.78 -12.96 -8.84
C LYS A 29 4.78 -13.22 -7.71
N CYS A 30 5.05 -12.22 -6.85
CA CYS A 30 6.03 -12.28 -5.78
C CYS A 30 5.34 -11.94 -4.45
N PHE A 31 5.05 -12.98 -3.66
CA PHE A 31 4.24 -12.87 -2.46
C PHE A 31 5.10 -12.92 -1.20
N LEU A 32 4.78 -12.04 -0.25
CA LEU A 32 5.30 -12.12 1.11
C LEU A 32 4.67 -13.30 1.86
N PRO A 33 5.46 -13.98 2.72
CA PRO A 33 4.92 -14.96 3.65
C PRO A 33 3.81 -14.37 4.52
N LYS A 34 2.83 -15.20 4.89
CA LYS A 34 1.76 -14.81 5.83
C LYS A 34 2.30 -14.31 7.18
N SER A 35 3.43 -14.86 7.61
CA SER A 35 4.13 -14.51 8.84
C SER A 35 5.07 -13.30 8.71
N TYR A 36 5.25 -12.75 7.51
CA TYR A 36 6.17 -11.63 7.30
C TYR A 36 5.74 -10.41 8.11
N VAL A 37 6.70 -9.92 8.89
CA VAL A 37 6.67 -8.66 9.62
C VAL A 37 8.02 -8.01 9.33
N PRO A 38 8.09 -6.74 8.92
CA PRO A 38 9.37 -6.06 8.72
C PRO A 38 10.21 -6.10 10.01
N ASP A 39 11.52 -6.26 9.92
CA ASP A 39 12.41 -6.24 11.09
C ASP A 39 12.72 -4.80 11.56
N ASP A 40 12.91 -3.88 10.61
CA ASP A 40 13.34 -2.49 10.84
C ASP A 40 12.17 -1.50 10.79
N PHE A 41 11.15 -1.69 11.63
CA PHE A 41 10.00 -0.78 11.70
C PHE A 41 9.97 0.10 12.95
N VAL A 42 9.58 1.35 12.75
CA VAL A 42 9.29 2.30 13.83
C VAL A 42 7.79 2.50 13.95
N LYS A 43 7.28 2.43 15.19
CA LYS A 43 5.93 2.92 15.49
C LYS A 43 5.97 4.44 15.48
N VAL A 44 5.35 5.05 14.50
CA VAL A 44 5.35 6.51 14.39
C VAL A 44 4.36 7.08 15.39
N LYS A 45 4.86 7.80 16.41
CA LYS A 45 4.03 8.65 17.27
C LYS A 45 3.80 9.96 16.54
N ILE A 46 2.54 10.38 16.42
CA ILE A 46 2.17 11.70 15.90
C ILE A 46 2.78 12.76 16.83
N VAL A 47 3.63 13.63 16.29
CA VAL A 47 4.03 14.86 16.97
C VAL A 47 3.00 15.93 16.60
N ALA A 48 2.50 16.69 17.57
CA ALA A 48 1.57 17.78 17.28
C ALA A 48 2.26 18.88 16.44
N GLY A 49 1.60 19.38 15.39
CA GLY A 49 2.13 20.41 14.48
C GLY A 49 2.70 19.86 13.16
N ASP A 50 2.89 18.55 13.09
CA ASP A 50 3.27 17.81 11.92
C ASP A 50 2.02 17.55 11.05
N ASN A 51 2.05 17.78 9.73
CA ASN A 51 0.97 17.45 8.77
C ASN A 51 0.71 15.92 8.63
N PHE A 52 0.92 15.14 9.68
CA PHE A 52 0.98 13.68 9.68
C PHE A 52 -0.34 13.16 10.26
N GLN A 53 -1.27 12.73 9.42
CA GLN A 53 -2.46 11.99 9.89
C GLN A 53 -2.15 10.50 9.87
N LEU A 54 -1.73 9.95 11.00
CA LEU A 54 -1.49 8.52 11.16
C LEU A 54 -2.66 7.85 11.85
N ALA A 55 -3.06 6.68 11.37
CA ALA A 55 -3.86 5.78 12.20
C ALA A 55 -3.01 5.31 13.40
N LYS A 56 -3.65 5.14 14.56
CA LYS A 56 -2.98 4.57 15.73
C LYS A 56 -2.43 3.18 15.38
N GLY A 57 -1.15 2.96 15.66
CA GLY A 57 -0.48 1.69 15.39
C GLY A 57 0.12 1.55 13.99
N THR A 58 0.18 2.62 13.20
CA THR A 58 0.92 2.61 11.94
C THR A 58 2.43 2.44 12.17
N THR A 59 3.02 1.54 11.39
CA THR A 59 4.45 1.23 11.35
C THR A 59 5.04 1.71 10.03
N PHE A 60 6.33 1.99 10.03
CA PHE A 60 7.09 2.38 8.84
C PHE A 60 8.50 1.79 8.94
N ASN A 61 9.10 1.46 7.80
CA ASN A 61 10.52 1.23 7.75
C ASN A 61 11.25 2.52 8.14
N GLN A 62 12.26 2.41 9.00
CA GLN A 62 12.95 3.58 9.55
C GLN A 62 13.62 4.43 8.45
N THR A 63 14.30 3.77 7.50
CA THR A 63 14.97 4.42 6.38
C THR A 63 13.95 5.11 5.46
N ALA A 64 12.87 4.43 5.10
CA ALA A 64 11.80 5.01 4.29
C ALA A 64 11.17 6.23 4.95
N LEU A 65 10.91 6.18 6.27
CA LEU A 65 10.35 7.32 7.00
C LEU A 65 11.27 8.54 6.99
N LYS A 66 12.58 8.33 7.12
CA LYS A 66 13.57 9.42 7.07
C LYS A 66 13.52 10.13 5.72
N GLU A 67 13.55 9.37 4.62
CA GLU A 67 13.52 9.96 3.28
C GLU A 67 12.16 10.57 2.93
N LEU A 68 11.07 9.98 3.41
CA LEU A 68 9.72 10.55 3.27
C LEU A 68 9.62 11.94 3.92
N LYS A 69 10.17 12.11 5.13
CA LYS A 69 10.23 13.41 5.82
C LYS A 69 11.02 14.43 5.02
N ASN A 70 12.18 14.05 4.49
CA ASN A 70 13.01 14.91 3.65
C ASN A 70 12.25 15.34 2.37
N MET A 71 11.54 14.41 1.72
CA MET A 71 10.69 14.72 0.56
C MET A 71 9.61 15.75 0.90
N PHE A 72 8.93 15.60 2.05
CA PHE A 72 7.87 16.52 2.48
C PHE A 72 8.41 17.92 2.79
N ILE A 73 9.55 18.01 3.47
CA ILE A 73 10.23 19.28 3.77
C ILE A 73 10.57 20.00 2.45
N ARG A 74 11.25 19.32 1.54
CA ARG A 74 11.64 19.89 0.24
C ARG A 74 10.43 20.28 -0.62
N GLY A 75 9.36 19.50 -0.60
CA GLY A 75 8.12 19.81 -1.30
C GLY A 75 7.44 21.07 -0.76
N ARG A 76 7.48 21.28 0.56
CA ARG A 76 6.99 22.51 1.20
C ARG A 76 7.86 23.71 0.85
N GLU A 77 9.18 23.59 0.98
CA GLU A 77 10.11 24.71 0.75
C GLU A 77 10.14 25.17 -0.72
N ARG A 78 10.12 24.23 -1.66
CA ARG A 78 10.33 24.55 -3.09
C ARG A 78 9.05 24.91 -3.83
N ARG A 79 7.90 24.38 -3.40
CA ARG A 79 6.64 24.44 -4.15
C ARG A 79 5.42 24.72 -3.27
N SER A 80 5.61 24.99 -1.98
CA SER A 80 4.53 25.22 -1.01
C SER A 80 3.52 24.06 -0.94
N TYR A 81 3.95 22.83 -1.25
CA TYR A 81 3.08 21.66 -1.16
C TYR A 81 2.78 21.32 0.30
N ARG A 82 1.49 21.18 0.62
CA ARG A 82 1.01 20.65 1.89
C ARG A 82 0.66 19.18 1.72
N LEU A 83 1.69 18.36 1.71
CA LEU A 83 1.58 16.91 1.65
C LEU A 83 1.20 16.35 3.03
N TYR A 84 0.43 15.28 3.01
CA TYR A 84 0.22 14.37 4.13
C TYR A 84 0.21 12.95 3.56
N PHE A 85 0.59 11.95 4.33
CA PHE A 85 0.37 10.57 3.90
C PHE A 85 -0.90 9.99 4.53
N ARG A 86 -1.48 9.00 3.88
CA ARG A 86 -2.46 8.09 4.45
C ARG A 86 -1.80 6.73 4.57
N GLN A 87 -1.53 6.30 5.80
CA GLN A 87 -1.02 4.95 6.02
C GLN A 87 -1.81 4.27 7.10
N ARG A 88 -2.28 3.07 6.77
CA ARG A 88 -2.87 2.11 7.68
C ARG A 88 -1.86 1.01 7.94
N LEU A 89 -1.91 0.41 9.12
CA LEU A 89 -1.21 -0.84 9.37
C LEU A 89 -1.69 -1.87 8.32
N GLN A 90 -0.80 -2.35 7.47
CA GLN A 90 -1.16 -3.22 6.34
C GLN A 90 -0.47 -4.58 6.43
N ASN A 91 -0.59 -5.25 7.58
CA ASN A 91 -0.17 -6.64 7.69
C ASN A 91 -1.08 -7.58 6.87
N TYR A 92 -0.63 -8.82 6.69
CA TYR A 92 -1.36 -9.85 5.94
C TYR A 92 -2.84 -9.97 6.35
N GLN A 93 -3.14 -9.89 7.64
CA GLN A 93 -4.50 -10.05 8.17
C GLN A 93 -5.41 -8.86 7.84
N ASN A 94 -4.86 -7.64 7.85
CA ASN A 94 -5.56 -6.45 7.43
C ASN A 94 -5.82 -6.50 5.91
N GLN A 95 -4.84 -6.94 5.11
CA GLN A 95 -5.03 -7.13 3.68
C GLN A 95 -6.11 -8.16 3.38
N LYS A 96 -6.19 -9.25 4.16
CA LYS A 96 -7.27 -10.25 4.09
C LYS A 96 -8.63 -9.62 4.28
N THR A 97 -8.76 -8.73 5.25
CA THR A 97 -10.01 -8.03 5.53
C THR A 97 -10.40 -7.09 4.39
N VAL A 98 -9.44 -6.33 3.85
CA VAL A 98 -9.67 -5.40 2.73
C VAL A 98 -10.05 -6.16 1.46
N PHE A 99 -9.28 -7.18 1.08
CA PHE A 99 -9.57 -8.00 -0.10
C PHE A 99 -10.92 -8.73 0.03
N ALA A 100 -11.22 -9.31 1.19
CA ALA A 100 -12.51 -9.98 1.41
C ALA A 100 -13.71 -9.01 1.30
N ARG A 101 -13.56 -7.77 1.79
CA ARG A 101 -14.59 -6.73 1.61
C ARG A 101 -14.79 -6.41 0.13
N LYS A 102 -13.71 -6.25 -0.63
CA LYS A 102 -13.79 -5.96 -2.06
C LYS A 102 -14.40 -7.12 -2.84
N LEU A 103 -13.97 -8.34 -2.58
CA LEU A 103 -14.53 -9.55 -3.20
C LEU A 103 -16.03 -9.67 -2.94
N ARG A 104 -16.50 -9.39 -1.72
CA ARG A 104 -17.95 -9.37 -1.42
C ARG A 104 -18.69 -8.32 -2.24
N SER A 105 -18.15 -7.12 -2.39
CA SER A 105 -18.78 -6.08 -3.22
C SER A 105 -18.87 -6.47 -4.71
N MET A 106 -17.90 -7.23 -5.23
CA MET A 106 -17.90 -7.68 -6.62
C MET A 106 -18.84 -8.86 -6.86
N LYS A 107 -18.96 -9.78 -5.90
CA LYS A 107 -19.89 -10.92 -5.98
C LYS A 107 -21.36 -10.53 -6.09
N GLY A 108 -21.72 -9.31 -5.68
CA GLY A 108 -23.10 -8.80 -5.87
C GLY A 108 -23.45 -8.49 -7.33
N ARG A 109 -22.45 -8.48 -8.24
CA ARG A 109 -22.61 -8.07 -9.65
C ARG A 109 -22.02 -9.07 -10.65
N HIS A 110 -21.21 -10.03 -10.18
CA HIS A 110 -20.39 -10.90 -11.02
C HIS A 110 -20.37 -12.35 -10.49
N GLY A 111 -20.07 -13.29 -11.37
CA GLY A 111 -19.78 -14.68 -10.99
C GLY A 111 -18.55 -14.78 -10.08
N ARG A 112 -18.35 -15.92 -9.42
CA ARG A 112 -17.27 -16.08 -8.41
C ARG A 112 -15.88 -15.75 -8.96
N GLU A 113 -15.56 -16.28 -10.14
CA GLU A 113 -14.24 -16.14 -10.78
C GLU A 113 -14.01 -14.72 -11.29
N GLU A 114 -14.98 -14.16 -11.98
CA GLU A 114 -14.96 -12.76 -12.43
C GLU A 114 -14.87 -11.79 -11.25
N ALA A 115 -15.63 -12.03 -10.17
CA ALA A 115 -15.55 -11.22 -8.96
C ALA A 115 -14.15 -11.26 -8.32
N PHE A 116 -13.47 -12.41 -8.40
CA PHE A 116 -12.09 -12.54 -7.92
C PHE A 116 -11.12 -11.77 -8.81
N SER A 117 -11.23 -11.90 -10.15
CA SER A 117 -10.42 -11.14 -11.11
C SER A 117 -10.60 -9.63 -10.88
N LYS A 118 -11.85 -9.16 -10.88
CA LYS A 118 -12.21 -7.75 -10.65
C LYS A 118 -11.76 -7.22 -9.29
N ALA A 119 -11.78 -8.04 -8.24
CA ALA A 119 -11.25 -7.63 -6.94
C ALA A 119 -9.72 -7.50 -6.97
N SER A 120 -9.04 -8.41 -7.65
CA SER A 120 -7.57 -8.46 -7.76
C SER A 120 -7.00 -7.35 -8.64
N GLU A 121 -7.78 -6.81 -9.58
CA GLU A 121 -7.41 -5.64 -10.40
C GLU A 121 -7.25 -4.35 -9.59
N VAL A 122 -7.94 -4.24 -8.45
CA VAL A 122 -8.06 -2.97 -7.71
C VAL A 122 -7.61 -3.07 -6.25
N VAL A 123 -7.46 -4.28 -5.73
CA VAL A 123 -6.92 -4.54 -4.39
C VAL A 123 -5.95 -5.71 -4.52
N ALA A 124 -4.71 -5.47 -4.09
CA ALA A 124 -3.69 -6.51 -4.03
C ALA A 124 -4.19 -7.76 -3.29
N TYR A 125 -3.86 -8.94 -3.82
CA TYR A 125 -4.11 -10.18 -3.12
C TYR A 125 -3.24 -10.29 -1.85
N LEU A 126 -3.54 -11.27 -1.03
CA LEU A 126 -2.80 -11.56 0.20
C LEU A 126 -1.32 -11.76 -0.08
N GLY A 127 -0.44 -11.05 0.64
CA GLY A 127 1.01 -11.14 0.44
C GLY A 127 1.54 -10.39 -0.78
N SER A 128 0.70 -9.90 -1.69
CA SER A 128 1.14 -9.18 -2.90
C SER A 128 1.05 -7.65 -2.79
N SER A 129 0.92 -7.12 -1.57
CA SER A 129 0.79 -5.68 -1.34
C SER A 129 2.11 -5.11 -0.85
N GLU A 130 2.67 -4.14 -1.58
CA GLU A 130 3.90 -3.44 -1.17
C GLU A 130 3.73 -2.73 0.18
N HIS A 131 2.52 -2.30 0.56
CA HIS A 131 2.27 -1.71 1.87
C HIS A 131 2.60 -2.65 3.04
N GLN A 132 2.63 -3.97 2.83
CA GLN A 132 3.03 -4.91 3.86
C GLN A 132 4.54 -4.83 4.18
N THR A 133 5.35 -4.28 3.28
CA THR A 133 6.80 -4.08 3.47
C THR A 133 7.17 -2.90 4.36
N ASP A 134 6.21 -2.01 4.65
CA ASP A 134 6.44 -0.70 5.25
C ASP A 134 7.40 0.24 4.48
N LEU A 135 7.73 -0.10 3.21
CA LEU A 135 8.47 0.75 2.27
C LEU A 135 7.56 1.57 1.33
N ALA A 136 6.27 1.22 1.24
CA ALA A 136 5.29 1.91 0.41
C ALA A 136 4.29 2.71 1.25
N VAL A 137 4.04 3.97 0.83
CA VAL A 137 3.15 4.91 1.51
C VAL A 137 2.24 5.61 0.52
N GLU A 138 0.95 5.75 0.85
CA GLU A 138 0.05 6.60 0.07
C GLU A 138 0.25 8.06 0.48
N VAL A 139 0.55 8.94 -0.46
CA VAL A 139 0.69 10.38 -0.22
C VAL A 139 -0.46 11.13 -0.88
N SER A 140 -0.96 12.16 -0.21
CA SER A 140 -2.01 13.04 -0.72
C SER A 140 -1.76 14.49 -0.31
N THR A 141 -2.61 15.40 -0.77
CA THR A 141 -2.49 16.83 -0.49
C THR A 141 -3.79 17.36 0.07
N VAL A 142 -3.71 18.34 0.96
CA VAL A 142 -4.93 18.91 1.58
C VAL A 142 -5.88 19.46 0.52
N LYS A 143 -5.35 20.08 -0.55
CA LYS A 143 -6.15 20.57 -1.67
C LYS A 143 -6.97 19.47 -2.34
N PHE A 144 -6.43 18.25 -2.44
CA PHE A 144 -7.14 17.12 -3.05
C PHE A 144 -8.41 16.70 -2.29
N ASN A 145 -8.47 16.89 -0.97
CA ASN A 145 -9.68 16.54 -0.20
C ASN A 145 -10.81 17.57 -0.33
N PHE A 146 -10.53 18.77 -0.85
CA PHE A 146 -11.51 19.88 -0.96
C PHE A 146 -11.92 20.20 -2.39
N LEU A 147 -11.30 19.57 -3.39
CA LEU A 147 -11.69 19.73 -4.79
C LEU A 147 -12.81 18.73 -5.10
N SER A 148 -14.00 19.26 -5.44
CA SER A 148 -15.12 18.48 -5.96
C SER A 148 -14.92 18.04 -7.41
N ASP A 149 -14.00 18.69 -8.12
CA ASP A 149 -13.71 18.44 -9.53
C ASP A 149 -12.40 17.66 -9.66
N PHE A 150 -12.51 16.41 -10.10
CA PHE A 150 -11.41 15.48 -10.29
C PHE A 150 -10.58 15.85 -11.52
N LEU A 151 -9.26 15.72 -11.40
CA LEU A 151 -8.29 15.64 -12.49
C LEU A 151 -8.44 16.71 -13.59
N ILE A 152 -7.67 17.79 -13.47
CA ILE A 152 -7.51 18.74 -14.57
C ILE A 152 -6.68 18.02 -15.66
N GLU A 153 -7.34 17.58 -16.74
CA GLU A 153 -6.69 17.09 -17.98
C GLU A 153 -6.06 18.24 -18.78
N GLU A 154 -5.35 19.17 -18.12
CA GLU A 154 -4.49 20.10 -18.85
C GLU A 154 -3.10 19.48 -18.97
N PHE A 155 -2.91 18.70 -20.03
CA PHE A 155 -1.57 18.41 -20.51
C PHE A 155 -1.00 19.72 -21.04
N VAL A 156 -0.13 20.36 -20.25
CA VAL A 156 0.72 21.44 -20.75
C VAL A 156 1.48 20.88 -21.95
N GLN A 157 1.15 21.37 -23.14
CA GLN A 157 1.97 21.12 -24.33
C GLN A 157 3.34 21.75 -24.06
N THR A 158 4.30 20.92 -23.68
CA THR A 158 5.72 21.29 -23.74
C THR A 158 6.08 21.47 -25.21
N ARG A 159 6.30 22.72 -25.61
CA ARG A 159 6.94 23.09 -26.88
C ARG A 159 8.41 22.72 -26.87
#